data_AF-A0A2W7A966-F1
#
_entry.id   AF-A0A2W7A966-F1
#
_cell.length_a   1.000
_cell.length_b   1.000
_cell.length_c   1.000
_cell.angle_alpha   90.00
_cell.angle_beta   90.00
_cell.angle_gamma   90.00
#
_symmetry.space_group_name_H-M   'P 1'
#
loop_
_entity.id
_entity.type
_entity.pdbx_description
1 polymer ?
#
loop_
_entity_poly.entity_id
_entity_poly.type
_entity_poly.pdbx_seq_one_letter_code
_entity_poly.pdbx_strand_id
1 'polypeptide(L)'
;MTTAPAAVSVSAPGPEAIDAVLDALTALKAQQKQLEQELEPLLESLSAAMDAGELDPSFSHNDWAFCHNAGRLNYEFPLAVQQIEQQLKAARDAAIQQGSATEKRGKPFWTIRPPKAAALPI
;
A
#
# COMPACT_ATOMS: atom_id res chain seq x y z
N MET A 1 4.55 21.70 39.69
CA MET A 1 5.86 21.97 39.04
C MET A 1 5.87 21.20 37.74
N THR A 2 6.01 21.90 36.61
CA THR A 2 5.85 21.38 35.25
C THR A 2 7.19 20.87 34.70
N THR A 3 7.19 19.86 33.84
CA THR A 3 8.29 19.63 32.88
C THR A 3 7.70 19.14 31.56
N ALA A 4 7.83 19.97 30.53
CA ALA A 4 7.45 19.70 29.15
C ALA A 4 8.63 19.04 28.40
N PRO A 5 8.39 18.17 27.41
CA PRO A 5 9.45 17.60 26.59
C PRO A 5 10.01 18.66 25.62
N ALA A 6 11.34 18.75 25.56
CA ALA A 6 12.06 19.66 24.69
C ALA A 6 11.85 19.27 23.21
N ALA A 7 11.40 20.23 22.40
CA ALA A 7 11.38 20.11 20.95
C ALA A 7 12.81 20.08 20.42
N VAL A 8 13.17 19.02 19.68
CA VAL A 8 14.46 18.92 19.00
C VAL A 8 14.38 19.80 17.75
N SER A 9 14.93 21.01 17.85
CA SER A 9 15.13 21.90 16.70
C SER A 9 16.20 21.29 15.77
N VAL A 10 15.78 20.75 14.62
CA VAL A 10 16.70 20.29 13.58
C VAL A 10 17.24 21.52 12.86
N SER A 11 18.41 22.00 13.27
CA SER A 11 19.23 22.89 12.43
C SER A 11 19.80 22.11 11.25
N ALA A 12 20.05 22.82 10.14
CA ALA A 12 20.65 22.22 8.95
C ALA A 12 21.99 21.53 9.30
N PRO A 13 22.16 20.25 8.94
CA PRO A 13 23.37 19.51 9.28
C PRO A 13 24.58 20.11 8.53
N GLY A 14 25.67 20.34 9.26
CA GLY A 14 26.98 20.54 8.64
C GLY A 14 27.41 19.28 7.86
N PRO A 15 28.44 19.35 7.01
CA PRO A 15 28.83 18.24 6.13
C PRO A 15 29.05 16.92 6.89
N GLU A 16 29.72 16.94 8.05
CA GLU A 16 29.91 15.73 8.88
C GLU A 16 28.61 15.18 9.49
N ALA A 17 27.61 16.03 9.72
CA ALA A 17 26.30 15.61 10.19
C ALA A 17 25.44 15.00 9.07
N ILE A 18 25.73 15.31 7.79
CA ILE A 18 25.10 14.67 6.64
C ILE A 18 25.63 13.24 6.50
N ASP A 19 26.96 13.04 6.59
CA ASP A 19 27.57 11.71 6.49
C ASP A 19 27.03 10.75 7.56
N ALA A 20 26.94 11.21 8.82
CA ALA A 20 26.35 10.41 9.90
C ALA A 20 24.87 10.02 9.65
N VAL A 21 24.09 10.90 9.00
CA VAL A 21 22.69 10.61 8.61
C VAL A 21 22.65 9.58 7.48
N LEU A 22 23.56 9.67 6.51
CA LEU A 22 23.66 8.69 5.41
C LEU A 22 24.09 7.32 5.93
N ASP A 23 25.03 7.25 6.87
CA ASP A 23 25.45 6.01 7.52
C ASP A 23 24.28 5.38 8.30
N ALA A 24 23.54 6.17 9.07
CA ALA A 24 22.36 5.67 9.79
C ALA A 24 21.27 5.15 8.83
N LEU A 25 21.03 5.86 7.72
CA LEU A 25 20.05 5.46 6.72
C LEU A 25 20.44 4.17 6.01
N THR A 26 21.71 4.03 5.63
CA THR A 26 22.22 2.82 4.95
C THR A 26 22.23 1.62 5.88
N ALA A 27 22.58 1.80 7.16
CA ALA A 27 22.48 0.76 8.18
C ALA A 27 21.02 0.30 8.38
N LEU A 28 20.07 1.23 8.49
CA LEU A 28 18.64 0.89 8.59
C LEU A 28 18.13 0.17 7.33
N LYS A 29 18.60 0.55 6.13
CA LYS A 29 18.23 -0.14 4.89
C LYS A 29 18.81 -1.56 4.83
N ALA A 30 20.03 -1.77 5.30
CA ALA A 30 20.61 -3.09 5.42
C ALA A 30 19.82 -3.97 6.41
N GLN A 31 19.42 -3.40 7.55
CA GLN A 31 18.60 -4.10 8.53
C GLN A 31 17.19 -4.43 8.01
N GLN A 32 16.54 -3.50 7.30
CA GLN A 32 15.24 -3.76 6.64
C GLN A 32 15.36 -4.95 5.69
N LYS A 33 16.39 -4.96 4.84
CA LYS A 33 16.62 -6.05 3.89
C LYS A 33 16.88 -7.38 4.60
N GLN A 34 17.65 -7.38 5.69
CA GLN A 34 17.90 -8.58 6.48
C GLN A 34 16.61 -9.15 7.09
N LEU A 35 15.76 -8.28 7.66
CA LEU A 35 14.48 -8.70 8.22
C LEU A 35 13.52 -9.23 7.15
N GLU A 36 13.51 -8.62 5.96
CA GLU A 36 12.73 -9.12 4.82
C GLU A 36 13.19 -10.53 4.40
N GLN A 37 14.51 -10.77 4.35
CA GLN A 37 15.08 -12.08 4.03
C GLN A 37 14.77 -13.15 5.08
N GLU A 38 14.66 -12.78 6.35
CA GLU A 38 14.27 -13.69 7.43
C GLU A 38 12.75 -13.95 7.45
N LEU A 39 11.95 -12.96 7.05
CA LEU A 39 10.49 -13.06 7.02
C LEU A 39 9.99 -13.95 5.88
N GLU A 40 10.62 -13.88 4.70
CA GLU A 40 10.21 -14.61 3.49
C GLU A 40 10.04 -16.14 3.71
N PRO A 41 11.00 -16.89 4.29
CA PRO A 41 10.82 -18.33 4.52
C PRO A 41 9.74 -18.64 5.57
N LEU A 42 9.46 -17.73 6.50
CA LEU A 42 8.37 -17.91 7.49
C LEU A 42 7.00 -17.78 6.82
N LEU A 43 6.86 -16.83 5.89
CA LEU A 43 5.64 -16.67 5.10
C LEU A 43 5.42 -17.84 4.13
N GLU A 44 6.50 -18.39 3.57
CA GLU A 44 6.44 -19.60 2.74
C GLU A 44 6.00 -20.81 3.58
N SER A 45 6.55 -20.98 4.78
CA SER A 45 6.11 -22.03 5.71
C SER A 45 4.64 -21.89 6.11
N LEU A 46 4.15 -20.65 6.31
CA LEU A 46 2.74 -20.38 6.60
C LEU A 46 1.83 -20.78 5.42
N SER A 47 2.29 -20.49 4.20
CA SER A 47 1.58 -20.85 2.97
C SER A 47 1.51 -22.37 2.79
N ALA A 48 2.62 -23.08 3.02
CA ALA A 48 2.65 -24.54 2.95
C ALA A 48 1.73 -25.21 3.97
N ALA A 49 1.66 -24.68 5.21
CA ALA A 49 0.74 -25.18 6.24
C ALA A 49 -0.74 -24.93 5.87
N MET A 50 -1.05 -23.79 5.25
CA MET A 50 -2.38 -23.52 4.71
C MET A 50 -2.72 -24.48 3.55
N ASP A 51 -1.80 -24.73 2.62
CA ASP A 51 -2.00 -25.67 1.50
C ASP A 51 -2.17 -27.12 1.96
N ALA A 52 -1.51 -27.50 3.06
CA ALA A 52 -1.70 -28.80 3.73
C ALA A 52 -3.04 -28.90 4.48
N GLY A 53 -3.78 -27.80 4.63
CA GLY A 53 -5.04 -27.73 5.37
C GLY A 53 -4.87 -27.66 6.89
N GLU A 54 -3.68 -27.35 7.38
CA GLU A 54 -3.38 -27.23 8.82
C GLU A 54 -3.76 -25.86 9.39
N LEU A 55 -3.95 -24.86 8.52
CA LEU A 55 -4.32 -23.49 8.88
C LEU A 55 -5.48 -22.98 8.03
N ASP A 56 -6.39 -22.27 8.68
CA ASP A 56 -7.43 -21.52 7.99
C ASP A 56 -6.84 -20.29 7.27
N PRO A 57 -7.38 -19.88 6.11
CA PRO A 57 -6.94 -18.67 5.40
C PRO A 57 -7.15 -17.36 6.20
N SER A 58 -7.92 -17.40 7.28
CA SER A 58 -8.13 -16.27 8.19
C SER A 58 -8.18 -16.74 9.62
N PHE A 59 -7.25 -16.26 10.45
CA PHE A 59 -7.15 -16.62 11.87
C PHE A 59 -6.46 -15.51 12.66
N SER A 60 -6.44 -15.63 13.99
CA SER A 60 -5.73 -14.70 14.88
C SER A 60 -4.75 -15.44 15.78
N HIS A 61 -3.59 -14.84 16.04
CA HIS A 61 -2.58 -15.34 16.96
C HIS A 61 -1.94 -14.18 17.74
N ASN A 62 -1.92 -14.25 19.07
CA ASN A 62 -1.38 -13.22 19.97
C ASN A 62 -1.90 -11.79 19.68
N ASP A 63 -3.19 -11.63 19.43
CA ASP A 63 -3.85 -10.35 19.05
C ASP A 63 -3.52 -9.84 17.63
N TRP A 64 -2.76 -10.59 16.84
CA TRP A 64 -2.53 -10.30 15.41
C TRP A 64 -3.49 -11.10 14.54
N ALA A 65 -4.10 -10.44 13.56
CA ALA A 65 -4.93 -11.09 12.56
C ALA A 65 -4.10 -11.44 11.32
N PHE A 66 -4.22 -12.69 10.87
CA PHE A 66 -3.62 -13.22 9.66
C PHE A 66 -4.73 -13.44 8.63
N CYS A 67 -4.53 -12.89 7.43
CA CYS A 67 -5.44 -13.06 6.30
C CYS A 67 -4.64 -13.38 5.05
N HIS A 68 -4.77 -14.59 4.53
CA HIS A 68 -4.20 -14.97 3.25
C HIS A 68 -5.04 -14.39 2.11
N ASN A 69 -4.39 -13.72 1.16
CA ASN A 69 -5.02 -13.23 -0.06
C ASN A 69 -4.41 -13.98 -1.24
N ALA A 70 -5.23 -14.73 -1.98
CA ALA A 70 -4.79 -15.51 -3.16
C ALA A 70 -4.35 -14.64 -4.36
N GLY A 71 -4.19 -13.33 -4.16
CA GLY A 71 -3.89 -12.36 -5.20
C GLY A 71 -5.15 -11.83 -5.88
N ARG A 72 -4.95 -10.86 -6.77
CA ARG A 72 -6.03 -10.35 -7.62
C ARG A 72 -6.23 -11.33 -8.78
N LEU A 73 -7.45 -11.82 -8.92
CA LEU A 73 -7.90 -12.47 -10.15
C LEU A 73 -7.73 -11.49 -11.32
N ASN A 74 -6.78 -11.78 -12.20
CA ASN A 74 -6.64 -11.11 -13.48
C ASN A 74 -7.07 -12.09 -14.58
N TYR A 75 -7.91 -11.62 -15.49
CA TYR A 75 -8.34 -12.40 -16.64
C TYR A 75 -7.53 -11.97 -17.86
N GLU A 76 -6.92 -12.92 -18.55
CA GLU A 76 -6.38 -12.70 -19.88
C GLU A 76 -7.48 -13.00 -20.90
N PHE A 77 -7.88 -11.99 -21.66
CA PHE A 77 -8.93 -12.15 -22.65
C PHE A 77 -8.35 -12.59 -24.01
N PRO A 78 -9.04 -13.46 -24.77
CA PRO A 78 -8.63 -13.81 -26.12
C PRO A 78 -8.50 -12.59 -27.03
N LEU A 79 -7.65 -12.68 -28.05
CA LEU A 79 -7.35 -11.57 -28.97
C LEU A 79 -8.62 -10.91 -29.56
N ALA A 80 -9.64 -11.70 -29.88
CA ALA A 80 -10.92 -11.21 -30.39
C ALA A 80 -11.61 -10.23 -29.42
N VAL A 81 -11.57 -10.52 -28.11
CA VAL A 81 -12.16 -9.66 -27.07
C VAL A 81 -11.33 -8.39 -26.90
N GLN A 82 -10.00 -8.50 -26.92
CA GLN A 82 -9.10 -7.34 -26.86
C GLN A 82 -9.32 -6.37 -28.05
N GLN A 83 -9.54 -6.92 -29.25
CA GLN A 83 -9.88 -6.12 -30.43
C GLN A 83 -11.21 -5.39 -30.27
N ILE A 84 -12.22 -6.02 -29.67
CA ILE A 84 -13.50 -5.39 -29.36
C ILE A 84 -13.32 -4.25 -28.35
N GLU A 85 -12.51 -4.45 -27.30
CA GLU A 85 -12.21 -3.39 -26.32
C GLU A 85 -11.52 -2.18 -26.99
N GLN A 86 -10.58 -2.43 -27.89
CA GLN A 86 -9.91 -1.38 -28.65
C GLN A 86 -10.88 -0.63 -29.57
N GLN A 87 -11.75 -1.35 -30.28
CA GLN A 87 -12.79 -0.73 -31.11
C GLN A 87 -13.78 0.09 -30.28
N LEU A 88 -14.19 -0.42 -29.12
CA LEU A 88 -15.08 0.28 -28.20
C LEU A 88 -14.43 1.55 -27.66
N LYS A 89 -13.14 1.49 -27.31
CA LYS A 89 -12.38 2.68 -26.89
C LYS A 89 -12.33 3.72 -28.00
N ALA A 90 -11.96 3.32 -29.22
CA ALA A 90 -11.91 4.21 -30.37
C ALA A 90 -13.29 4.83 -30.69
N ALA A 91 -14.37 4.04 -30.62
CA ALA A 91 -15.73 4.52 -30.84
C ALA A 91 -16.17 5.53 -29.77
N ARG A 92 -15.80 5.31 -28.49
CA ARG A 92 -16.07 6.26 -27.41
C ARG A 92 -15.32 7.58 -27.63
N ASP A 93 -14.04 7.50 -27.96
CA ASP A 93 -13.21 8.68 -28.23
C ASP A 93 -13.75 9.48 -29.42
N ALA A 94 -14.15 8.78 -30.50
CA ALA A 94 -14.79 9.41 -31.66
C ALA A 94 -16.12 10.08 -31.30
N ALA A 95 -16.97 9.43 -30.49
CA ALA A 95 -18.24 10.02 -30.06
C ALA A 95 -18.04 11.31 -29.23
N ILE A 96 -17.01 11.36 -28.39
CA ILE A 96 -16.62 12.55 -27.64
C ILE A 96 -16.14 13.65 -28.59
N GLN A 97 -15.21 13.34 -29.50
CA GLN A 97 -14.66 14.31 -30.45
C GLN A 97 -15.72 14.89 -31.40
N GLN A 98 -16.68 14.05 -31.81
CA GLN A 98 -17.80 14.44 -32.68
C GLN A 98 -18.91 15.18 -31.92
N GLY A 99 -18.83 15.29 -30.58
CA GLY A 99 -19.84 15.93 -29.76
C GLY A 99 -21.17 15.16 -29.67
N SER A 100 -21.21 13.90 -30.13
CA SER A 100 -22.38 13.02 -29.99
C SER A 100 -22.48 12.39 -28.60
N ALA A 101 -21.37 12.39 -27.84
CA ALA A 101 -21.38 12.02 -26.43
C ALA A 101 -21.92 13.16 -25.55
N THR A 102 -22.88 12.84 -24.69
CA THR A 102 -23.43 13.80 -23.70
C THR A 102 -22.60 13.77 -22.41
N GLU A 103 -21.97 14.88 -22.03
CA GLU A 103 -21.29 15.02 -20.74
C GLU A 103 -22.33 15.03 -19.60
N LYS A 104 -22.20 14.10 -18.64
CA LYS A 104 -22.98 14.10 -17.40
C LYS A 104 -22.03 14.25 -16.22
N ARG A 105 -22.11 15.40 -15.54
CA ARG A 105 -21.33 15.68 -14.33
C ARG A 105 -22.19 15.43 -13.09
N GLY A 106 -21.70 14.59 -12.18
CA GLY A 106 -22.32 14.41 -10.86
C GLY A 106 -22.18 15.67 -10.00
N LYS A 107 -22.98 15.78 -8.93
CA LYS A 107 -22.84 16.88 -7.96
C LYS A 107 -21.43 16.84 -7.33
N PRO A 108 -20.67 17.95 -7.35
CA PRO A 108 -19.40 18.01 -6.64
C PRO A 108 -19.65 17.87 -5.14
N PHE A 109 -18.82 17.09 -4.45
CA PHE A 109 -18.88 16.93 -3.00
C PHE A 109 -17.50 17.05 -2.38
N TRP A 110 -17.44 17.64 -1.20
CA TRP A 110 -16.24 17.68 -0.36
C TRP A 110 -16.33 16.54 0.65
N THR A 111 -15.21 15.87 0.92
CA THR A 111 -15.11 14.87 2.00
C THR A 111 -14.31 15.46 3.15
N ILE A 112 -14.92 15.57 4.33
CA ILE A 112 -14.26 15.96 5.57
C ILE A 112 -14.10 14.69 6.41
N ARG A 113 -12.86 14.37 6.82
CA ARG A 113 -12.58 13.24 7.71
C ARG A 113 -12.17 13.74 9.10
N PRO A 114 -12.63 13.10 10.18
CA PRO A 114 -12.16 13.41 11.52
C PRO A 114 -10.67 13.05 11.67
N PRO A 115 -9.89 13.79 12.50
CA PRO A 115 -8.55 13.38 12.88
C PRO A 115 -8.58 11.98 13.49
N LYS A 116 -7.63 11.11 13.11
CA LYS A 116 -7.46 9.80 13.76
C LYS A 116 -7.21 10.06 15.23
N ALA A 117 -8.15 9.67 16.10
CA ALA A 117 -8.02 9.86 17.53
C ALA A 117 -6.71 9.22 17.98
N ALA A 118 -5.76 10.03 18.45
CA ALA A 118 -4.63 9.52 19.17
C ALA A 118 -5.20 8.81 20.40
N ALA A 119 -4.94 7.52 20.54
CA ALA A 119 -5.32 6.76 21.71
C ALA A 119 -4.72 7.48 22.94
N LEU A 120 -5.60 8.02 23.79
CA LEU A 120 -5.22 8.52 25.10
C LEU A 120 -4.87 7.28 25.94
N PRO A 121 -3.65 7.19 26.50
CA PRO A 121 -3.34 6.14 27.46
C PRO A 121 -4.18 6.35 28.74
N ILE A 122 -4.78 5.27 29.21
CA ILE A 122 -5.47 5.17 30.51
C ILE A 122 -4.43 5.11 31.62
#